data_AF-A0A524LCE0-F1
#
_entry.id   AF-A0A524LCE0-F1
#
_cell.length_a   1.000
_cell.length_b   1.000
_cell.length_c   1.000
_cell.angle_alpha   90.00
_cell.angle_beta   90.00
_cell.angle_gamma   90.00
#
_symmetry.space_group_name_H-M   'P 1'
#
loop_
_entity.id
_entity.type
_entity.pdbx_description
1 polymer ?
#
loop_
_entity_poly.entity_id
_entity_poly.type
_entity_poly.pdbx_seq_one_letter_code
_entity_poly.pdbx_strand_id
1 'polypeptide(L)'
;MSAMAVVRRMGRAARLEADLYEEVEHDRSATPQAFAVVLCASVAAGIGSFHNGGWAGIAWSAVAWLVGWYAWARTTCWIGTRLLPGPET
;
A
#
# COMPACT_ATOMS: atom_id res chain seq x y z
N MET A 1 6.96 16.38 7.10
CA MET A 1 6.92 14.95 6.77
C MET A 1 8.33 14.40 6.95
N SER A 2 8.58 13.51 7.92
CA SER A 2 9.91 12.94 8.14
C SER A 2 9.95 11.52 7.57
N ALA A 3 10.88 11.23 6.66
CA ALA A 3 11.07 9.90 6.09
C ALA A 3 11.29 8.83 7.18
N MET A 4 11.91 9.22 8.30
CA MET A 4 12.15 8.36 9.45
C MET A 4 10.83 7.86 10.10
N ALA A 5 9.76 8.67 10.05
CA ALA A 5 8.46 8.28 10.59
C ALA A 5 7.77 7.23 9.69
N VAL A 6 7.88 7.38 8.37
CA VAL A 6 7.32 6.43 7.40
C VAL A 6 8.03 5.07 7.53
N VAL A 7 9.36 5.05 7.58
CA VAL A 7 10.15 3.81 7.74
C VAL A 7 9.82 3.09 9.05
N ARG A 8 9.62 3.84 10.14
CA ARG A 8 9.18 3.26 11.42
C ARG A 8 7.81 2.59 11.31
N ARG A 9 6.83 3.30 10.74
CA ARG A 9 5.48 2.75 10.50
C ARG A 9 5.52 1.50 9.61
N MET A 10 6.36 1.49 8.56
CA MET A 10 6.57 0.32 7.72
C MET A 10 7.10 -0.88 8.50
N GLY A 11 8.12 -0.68 9.35
CA GLY A 11 8.68 -1.74 10.17
C GLY A 11 7.66 -2.34 11.15
N ARG A 12 6.86 -1.49 11.78
CA ARG A 12 5.75 -1.91 12.67
C ARG A 12 4.65 -2.65 11.90
N ALA A 13 4.30 -2.17 10.71
CA ALA A 13 3.30 -2.81 9.85
C ALA A 13 3.76 -4.20 9.40
N ALA A 14 5.05 -4.36 9.06
CA ALA A 14 5.63 -5.65 8.71
C ALA A 14 5.63 -6.66 9.87
N ARG A 15 5.57 -6.18 11.11
CA ARG A 15 5.45 -6.99 12.34
C ARG A 15 4.01 -7.25 12.76
N LEU A 16 3.03 -6.70 12.04
CA LEU A 16 1.61 -6.80 12.36
C LEU A 16 1.29 -6.27 13.77
N GLU A 17 1.95 -5.19 14.20
CA GLU A 17 1.67 -4.56 15.50
C GLU A 17 0.26 -3.94 15.51
N ALA A 18 -0.62 -4.43 16.38
CA ALA A 18 -2.01 -3.98 16.47
C ALA A 18 -2.14 -2.47 16.73
N ASP A 19 -1.37 -1.93 17.68
CA ASP A 19 -1.38 -0.52 18.05
C ASP A 19 -1.09 0.42 16.87
N LEU A 20 -0.32 -0.04 15.87
CA LEU A 20 -0.07 0.77 14.67
C LEU A 20 -1.35 0.98 13.88
N TYR A 21 -2.19 -0.06 13.74
CA TYR A 21 -3.38 0.02 12.91
C TYR A 21 -4.40 0.99 13.54
N GLU A 22 -4.54 0.98 14.86
CA GLU A 22 -5.33 1.96 15.63
C GLU A 22 -4.81 3.39 15.44
N GLU A 23 -3.48 3.59 15.54
CA GLU A 23 -2.85 4.90 15.28
C GLU A 23 -3.14 5.40 13.86
N VAL A 24 -3.08 4.51 12.87
CA VAL A 24 -3.31 4.84 11.45
C VAL A 24 -4.78 5.11 11.17
N GLU A 25 -5.68 4.42 11.85
CA GLU A 25 -7.13 4.64 11.75
C GLU A 25 -7.52 6.05 12.20
N HIS A 26 -6.93 6.53 13.29
CA HIS A 26 -7.14 7.89 13.78
C HIS A 26 -6.33 8.95 13.02
N ASP A 27 -5.28 8.57 12.30
CA ASP A 27 -4.42 9.48 11.54
C ASP A 27 -4.74 9.50 10.03
N ARG A 28 -5.66 10.39 9.63
CA ARG A 28 -5.99 10.63 8.20
C ARG A 28 -4.78 11.07 7.35
N SER A 29 -3.70 11.56 7.97
CA SER A 29 -2.47 11.91 7.24
C SER A 29 -1.61 10.70 6.88
N ALA A 30 -1.94 9.50 7.40
CA ALA A 30 -1.22 8.26 7.11
C ALA A 30 -1.55 7.67 5.73
N THR A 31 -2.76 7.89 5.19
CA THR A 31 -3.15 7.39 3.86
C THR A 31 -2.20 7.84 2.74
N PRO A 32 -1.86 9.14 2.58
CA PRO A 32 -0.89 9.56 1.57
C PRO A 32 0.53 9.03 1.83
N GLN A 33 0.90 8.74 3.09
CA GLN A 33 2.18 8.11 3.41
C GLN A 33 2.23 6.65 2.91
N ALA A 34 1.16 5.89 3.14
CA ALA A 34 1.03 4.53 2.65
C ALA A 34 1.06 4.48 1.10
N PHE A 35 0.38 5.42 0.45
CA PHE A 35 0.42 5.55 -1.01
C PHE A 35 1.85 5.78 -1.54
N ALA A 36 2.64 6.63 -0.87
CA ALA A 36 4.04 6.86 -1.25
C ALA A 36 4.89 5.57 -1.16
N VAL A 37 4.65 4.71 -0.17
CA VAL A 37 5.33 3.41 -0.05
C VAL A 37 4.98 2.50 -1.23
N VAL A 38 3.71 2.45 -1.62
CA VAL A 38 3.24 1.67 -2.79
C VAL A 38 3.88 2.19 -4.08
N LEU A 39 3.99 3.52 -4.23
CA LEU A 39 4.64 4.12 -5.39
C LEU A 39 6.12 3.73 -5.48
N CYS A 40 6.87 3.80 -4.37
CA CYS A 40 8.26 3.37 -4.32
C CYS A 40 8.42 1.88 -4.68
N ALA A 41 7.56 1.01 -4.13
CA ALA A 41 7.56 -0.41 -4.45
C ALA A 41 7.25 -0.67 -5.95
N SER A 42 6.31 0.10 -6.51
CA SER A 42 5.94 0.01 -7.94
C SER A 42 7.09 0.43 -8.85
N VAL A 43 7.83 1.49 -8.49
CA VAL A 43 9.05 1.90 -9.22
C VAL A 43 10.12 0.82 -9.14
N ALA A 44 10.36 0.24 -7.97
CA ALA A 44 11.33 -0.85 -7.80
C ALA A 44 10.97 -2.09 -8.64
N ALA A 45 9.69 -2.48 -8.65
CA ALA A 45 9.18 -3.56 -9.51
C ALA A 45 9.33 -3.24 -11.00
N GLY A 46 9.09 -1.97 -11.38
CA GLY A 46 9.32 -1.46 -12.72
C GLY A 46 10.77 -1.65 -13.16
N ILE A 47 11.74 -1.20 -12.37
CA ILE A 47 13.18 -1.35 -12.65
C ILE A 47 13.54 -2.84 -12.88
N GLY A 48 13.05 -3.75 -12.03
CA GLY A 48 13.28 -5.19 -12.18
C GLY A 48 12.69 -5.78 -13.47
N SER A 49 11.68 -5.13 -14.05
CA SER A 49 11.00 -5.57 -15.28
C SER A 49 11.65 -5.05 -16.57
N PHE A 50 12.72 -4.23 -16.48
CA PHE A 50 13.33 -3.59 -17.65
C PHE A 50 13.76 -4.60 -18.73
N HIS A 51 14.28 -5.76 -18.34
CA HIS A 51 14.72 -6.79 -19.29
C HIS A 51 13.56 -7.39 -20.12
N ASN A 52 12.33 -7.37 -19.60
CA ASN A 52 11.17 -8.02 -20.22
C ASN A 52 10.36 -7.10 -21.16
N GLY A 53 10.70 -5.81 -21.28
CA GLY A 53 9.92 -4.88 -22.11
C GLY A 53 10.44 -3.45 -22.23
N GLY A 54 11.68 -3.18 -21.81
CA GLY A 54 12.27 -1.84 -21.82
C GLY A 54 11.43 -0.82 -21.04
N TRP A 55 11.50 0.46 -21.43
CA TRP A 55 10.79 1.56 -20.76
C TRP A 55 9.25 1.41 -20.78
N ALA A 56 8.70 0.86 -21.87
CA ALA A 56 7.26 0.61 -21.97
C ALA A 56 6.81 -0.50 -21.00
N GLY A 57 7.63 -1.54 -20.83
CA GLY A 57 7.40 -2.61 -19.85
C GLY A 57 7.40 -2.11 -18.41
N ILE A 58 8.28 -1.16 -18.07
CA ILE A 58 8.30 -0.50 -16.75
C ILE A 58 6.99 0.25 -16.50
N ALA A 59 6.55 1.08 -17.45
CA ALA A 59 5.34 1.89 -17.28
C ALA A 59 4.10 1.00 -17.15
N TRP A 60 3.99 -0.03 -17.99
CA TRP A 60 2.86 -0.96 -17.95
C TRP A 60 2.84 -1.78 -16.64
N SER A 61 4.00 -2.27 -16.19
CA SER A 61 4.06 -3.06 -14.95
C SER A 61 3.75 -2.21 -13.72
N ALA A 62 4.22 -0.96 -13.66
CA ALA A 62 3.89 -0.04 -12.58
C ALA A 62 2.37 0.22 -12.50
N VAL A 63 1.70 0.47 -13.64
CA VAL A 63 0.25 0.66 -13.67
C VAL A 63 -0.48 -0.63 -13.27
N ALA A 64 -0.07 -1.78 -13.81
CA ALA A 64 -0.67 -3.08 -13.47
C ALA A 64 -0.55 -3.38 -11.97
N TRP A 65 0.59 -3.08 -11.35
CA TRP A 65 0.81 -3.25 -9.91
C TRP A 65 -0.06 -2.31 -9.07
N LEU A 66 -0.18 -1.04 -9.47
CA LEU A 66 -1.05 -0.08 -8.79
C LEU A 66 -2.53 -0.48 -8.87
N VAL A 67 -2.99 -0.91 -10.05
CA VAL A 67 -4.36 -1.39 -10.26
C VAL A 67 -4.62 -2.66 -9.46
N GLY A 68 -3.70 -3.62 -9.48
CA GLY A 68 -3.80 -4.86 -8.71
C GLY A 68 -3.85 -4.61 -7.21
N TRP A 69 -2.98 -3.72 -6.70
CA TRP A 69 -3.00 -3.29 -5.30
C TRP A 69 -4.33 -2.63 -4.93
N TYR A 70 -4.83 -1.71 -5.75
CA TYR A 70 -6.10 -1.03 -5.50
C TYR A 70 -7.27 -2.03 -5.49
N ALA A 71 -7.31 -2.94 -6.46
CA ALA A 71 -8.32 -4.00 -6.53
C ALA A 71 -8.29 -4.88 -5.27
N TRP A 72 -7.10 -5.25 -4.81
CA TRP A 72 -6.94 -6.03 -3.58
C TRP A 72 -7.38 -5.25 -2.34
N ALA A 73 -6.94 -4.00 -2.17
CA ALA A 73 -7.35 -3.14 -1.07
C ALA A 73 -8.87 -2.96 -1.03
N ARG A 74 -9.50 -2.73 -2.19
CA ARG A 74 -10.96 -2.62 -2.33
C ARG A 74 -11.66 -3.91 -1.92
N THR A 75 -11.11 -5.06 -2.29
CA THR A 75 -11.65 -6.39 -1.97
C THR A 75 -11.59 -6.64 -0.47
N THR A 76 -10.43 -6.43 0.17
CA THR A 76 -10.27 -6.58 1.61
C THR A 76 -11.18 -5.62 2.39
N CYS A 77 -11.29 -4.37 1.93
CA CYS A 77 -12.22 -3.40 2.50
C CYS A 77 -13.68 -3.85 2.36
N TRP A 78 -14.07 -4.38 1.20
CA TRP A 78 -15.42 -4.91 0.99
C TRP A 78 -15.70 -6.12 1.89
N ILE A 79 -14.74 -7.04 2.02
CA ILE A 79 -14.85 -8.18 2.94
C ILE A 79 -15.05 -7.67 4.38
N GLY A 80 -14.21 -6.76 4.86
CA GLY A 80 -14.28 -6.26 6.24
C GLY A 80 -15.46 -5.33 6.56
N THR A 81 -16.14 -4.77 5.55
CA THR A 81 -17.29 -3.87 5.76
C THR A 81 -18.64 -4.48 5.41
N ARG A 82 -18.67 -5.49 4.52
CA ARG A 82 -19.93 -6.08 4.03
C ARG A 82 -20.06 -7.57 4.33
N LEU A 83 -18.97 -8.33 4.29
CA LEU A 83 -19.01 -9.76 4.56
C LEU A 83 -18.83 -10.06 6.05
N LEU A 84 -17.99 -9.29 6.74
CA LEU A 84 -17.69 -9.39 8.16
C LEU A 84 -17.90 -8.02 8.85
N PRO A 85 -19.13 -7.49 8.89
CA PRO A 85 -19.40 -6.19 9.49
C PRO A 85 -19.05 -6.20 10.99
N GLY A 86 -18.28 -5.20 11.41
CA GLY A 86 -17.99 -4.92 12.81
C GLY A 86 -19.05 -4.00 13.41
N PRO A 87 -18.97 -3.68 14.72
CA PRO A 87 -19.91 -2.77 15.37
C PRO A 87 -19.94 -1.35 14.76
N GLU A 88 -18.84 -0.96 14.07
CA GLU A 88 -18.62 0.39 13.54
C GLU A 88 -18.54 0.44 12.00
N THR A 89 -18.85 -0.66 11.29
CA THR A 89 -18.80 -0.75 9.81
C THR A 89 -20.09 -1.30 9.20
#